data_AF-A0A0F2P4K7-F1
#
_entry.id   AF-A0A0F2P4K7-F1
#
_cell.length_a   1.000
_cell.length_b   1.000
_cell.length_c   1.000
_cell.angle_alpha   90.00
_cell.angle_beta   90.00
_cell.angle_gamma   90.00
#
_symmetry.space_group_name_H-M   'P 1'
#
loop_
_entity.id
_entity.type
_entity.pdbx_description
1 polymer ?
#
loop_
_entity_poly.entity_id
_entity_poly.type
_entity_poly.pdbx_seq_one_letter_code
_entity_poly.pdbx_strand_id
1 'polypeptide(L)' 'MATKKVKDPTITIDGTAYSLANLSDNAKAQIANLRYADAEIINLQNQLAIFRTARVSYAEQLKKELPTAP' A
#
# COMPACT_ATOMS: atom_id res chain seq x y z
N MET A 1 1.06 -21.95 -39.93
CA MET A 1 0.45 -20.83 -39.18
C MET A 1 0.99 -20.91 -37.76
N ALA A 2 1.85 -19.96 -37.37
CA ALA A 2 2.55 -19.99 -36.08
C ALA A 2 1.54 -19.88 -34.91
N THR A 3 1.61 -20.82 -33.97
CA THR A 3 0.86 -20.79 -32.72
C THR A 3 1.41 -19.66 -31.86
N LYS A 4 0.67 -18.54 -31.79
CA LYS A 4 0.95 -17.43 -30.90
C LYS A 4 0.74 -17.93 -29.47
N LYS A 5 1.81 -18.33 -28.77
CA LYS A 5 1.78 -18.60 -27.33
C LYS A 5 1.32 -17.32 -26.63
N VAL A 6 0.06 -17.29 -26.21
CA VAL A 6 -0.43 -16.30 -25.25
C VAL A 6 0.43 -16.53 -24.00
N LYS A 7 1.20 -15.51 -23.60
CA LYS A 7 1.99 -15.59 -22.38
C LYS A 7 0.97 -15.46 -21.25
N ASP A 8 0.61 -16.59 -20.65
CA ASP A 8 -0.36 -16.61 -19.54
C ASP A 8 0.10 -15.60 -18.48
N PRO A 9 -0.81 -14.74 -17.98
CA PRO A 9 -0.43 -13.73 -17.03
C PRO A 9 0.01 -14.44 -15.73
N THR A 10 1.20 -14.09 -15.26
CA THR A 10 1.80 -14.67 -14.06
C THR A 10 1.83 -13.65 -12.94
N ILE A 11 1.61 -14.11 -11.71
CA ILE A 11 1.77 -13.31 -10.49
C ILE A 11 2.88 -13.91 -9.63
N THR A 12 3.74 -13.06 -9.07
CA THR A 12 4.75 -13.49 -8.11
C THR A 12 4.19 -13.34 -6.70
N ILE A 13 4.17 -14.44 -5.94
CA ILE A 13 3.76 -14.48 -4.53
C ILE A 13 4.94 -15.09 -3.78
N ASP A 14 5.46 -14.38 -2.77
CA ASP A 14 6.62 -14.78 -1.97
C ASP A 14 7.85 -15.19 -2.81
N GLY A 15 8.13 -14.43 -3.87
CA GLY A 15 9.26 -14.69 -4.77
C GLY A 15 9.07 -15.84 -5.75
N THR A 16 7.94 -16.55 -5.71
CA THR A 16 7.60 -17.65 -6.62
C THR A 16 6.59 -17.19 -7.66
N ALA A 17 6.86 -17.46 -8.94
CA ALA A 17 5.96 -17.12 -10.04
C ALA A 17 4.87 -18.19 -10.22
N TYR A 18 3.61 -17.76 -10.19
CA TYR A 18 2.43 -18.59 -10.41
C TYR A 18 1.70 -18.14 -11.68
N SER A 19 1.26 -19.08 -12.51
CA SER A 19 0.33 -18.78 -13.60
C SER A 19 -1.06 -18.51 -13.03
N LEU A 20 -1.67 -17.38 -13.38
CA LEU A 20 -3.03 -17.05 -12.96
C LEU A 20 -4.05 -18.07 -13.46
N ALA A 21 -3.79 -18.74 -14.59
CA ALA A 21 -4.65 -19.79 -15.12
C ALA A 21 -4.68 -21.04 -14.21
N ASN A 22 -3.60 -21.28 -13.44
CA ASN A 22 -3.48 -22.43 -12.56
C ASN A 22 -4.01 -22.16 -11.14
N LEU A 23 -4.43 -20.94 -10.85
CA LEU A 23 -4.98 -20.56 -9.54
C LEU A 23 -6.49 -20.81 -9.49
N SER A 24 -6.95 -21.29 -8.33
CA SER A 24 -8.39 -21.38 -8.05
C SER A 24 -9.02 -19.99 -8.00
N ASP A 25 -10.33 -19.91 -8.22
CA ASP A 25 -11.04 -18.63 -8.16
C ASP A 25 -11.02 -18.03 -6.76
N ASN A 26 -11.02 -18.87 -5.72
CA ASN A 26 -10.80 -18.41 -4.34
C ASN A 26 -9.40 -17.79 -4.16
N ALA A 27 -8.35 -18.41 -4.70
CA ALA A 27 -7.00 -17.83 -4.62
C ALA A 27 -6.91 -16.47 -5.34
N LYS A 28 -7.53 -16.34 -6.52
CA LYS A 28 -7.62 -15.07 -7.25
C LYS A 28 -8.37 -13.99 -6.44
N ALA A 29 -9.46 -14.36 -5.77
CA ALA A 29 -10.21 -13.45 -4.90
C ALA A 29 -9.37 -12.97 -3.72
N GLN A 30 -8.62 -13.86 -3.07
CA GLN A 30 -7.73 -13.47 -1.97
C GLN A 30 -6.59 -12.56 -2.43
N ILE A 31 -6.02 -12.79 -3.61
CA ILE A 31 -5.03 -11.88 -4.21
C ILE A 31 -5.62 -10.48 -4.41
N ALA A 32 -6.86 -10.39 -4.90
CA ALA A 32 -7.52 -9.09 -5.08
C ALA A 32 -7.72 -8.38 -3.72
N ASN A 33 -8.15 -9.11 -2.70
CA ASN A 33 -8.31 -8.57 -1.34
C ASN A 33 -6.97 -8.09 -0.75
N LEU A 34 -5.89 -8.85 -0.93
CA LEU A 34 -4.54 -8.45 -0.48
C LEU A 34 -4.09 -7.15 -1.15
N ARG A 35 -4.22 -7.05 -2.48
CA ARG A 35 -3.84 -5.84 -3.22
C ARG A 35 -4.65 -4.61 -2.79
N TYR A 36 -5.92 -4.81 -2.45
CA TYR A 36 -6.75 -3.76 -1.90
C TYR A 36 -6.26 -3.31 -0.51
N ALA A 37 -5.99 -4.25 0.39
CA ALA A 37 -5.45 -3.96 1.71
C ALA A 37 -4.10 -3.24 1.64
N ASP A 38 -3.20 -3.67 0.76
CA ASP A 38 -1.89 -3.03 0.55
C ASP A 38 -2.04 -1.59 0.07
N ALA A 39 -2.94 -1.34 -0.89
CA ALA A 39 -3.21 0.01 -1.37
C ALA A 39 -3.73 0.91 -0.24
N GLU A 40 -4.61 0.38 0.61
CA GLU A 40 -5.16 1.15 1.73
C GLU A 40 -4.13 1.42 2.82
N ILE A 41 -3.23 0.48 3.10
CA ILE A 41 -2.08 0.71 4.00
C ILE A 41 -1.24 1.87 3.49
N ILE A 42 -0.94 1.93 2.18
CA ILE A 42 -0.20 3.04 1.58
C ILE A 42 -0.97 4.37 1.73
N ASN A 43 -2.28 4.36 1.48
CA ASN A 43 -3.12 5.55 1.66
C ASN A 43 -3.07 6.08 3.09
N LEU A 44 -3.21 5.20 4.08
CA LEU A 44 -3.15 5.54 5.50
C LEU A 44 -1.77 6.07 5.90
N GLN A 45 -0.69 5.50 5.37
CA GLN A 45 0.67 6.00 5.60
C GLN A 45 0.85 7.43 5.05
N ASN A 46 0.31 7.72 3.87
CA ASN A 46 0.33 9.05 3.29
C ASN A 46 -0.45 10.06 4.14
N GLN A 47 -1.66 9.70 4.59
CA GLN A 47 -2.45 10.53 5.49
C GLN A 47 -1.72 10.77 6.82
N LEU A 48 -1.12 9.72 7.39
CA LEU A 48 -0.34 9.82 8.61
C LEU A 48 0.85 10.77 8.46
N ALA A 49 1.53 10.76 7.30
CA ALA A 49 2.61 11.71 7.03
C ALA A 49 2.13 13.17 7.04
N ILE A 50 0.96 13.45 6.44
CA ILE A 50 0.34 14.78 6.47
C ILE A 50 0.05 15.21 7.91
N PHE A 51 -0.60 14.35 8.71
CA PHE A 51 -0.93 14.66 10.09
C PHE A 51 0.31 14.81 10.99
N ARG A 52 1.38 14.06 10.74
CA ARG A 52 2.66 14.24 11.44
C ARG A 52 3.24 15.63 11.20
N THR A 53 3.23 16.11 9.96
CA THR A 53 3.68 17.47 9.62
C THR A 53 2.83 18.53 10.30
N ALA A 54 1.49 18.40 10.23
CA ALA A 54 0.58 19.33 10.88
C ALA A 54 0.82 19.38 12.40
N ARG A 55 0.96 18.23 13.06
CA ARG A 55 1.25 18.13 14.49
C ARG A 55 2.55 18.84 14.87
N VAL A 56 3.62 18.68 14.09
CA VAL A 56 4.90 19.38 14.35
C VAL A 56 4.69 20.88 14.26
N SER A 57 4.04 21.37 13.20
CA SER A 57 3.75 22.80 13.02
C SER A 57 2.94 23.37 14.19
N TYR A 58 1.89 22.68 14.64
CA TYR A 58 1.09 23.12 15.78
C TYR A 58 1.88 23.12 17.09
N ALA A 59 2.74 22.12 17.31
CA ALA A 59 3.60 22.08 18.48
C ALA A 59 4.61 23.24 18.49
N GLU A 60 5.18 23.59 17.34
CA GLU A 60 6.08 24.74 17.21
C GLU A 60 5.37 26.07 17.43
N GLN A 61 4.15 26.23 16.90
CA GLN A 61 3.34 27.42 17.15
C GLN A 61 3.00 27.55 18.63
N LEU A 62 2.53 26.47 19.27
CA LEU A 62 2.22 26.45 20.69
C LEU A 62 3.43 26.89 21.53
N LYS A 63 4.64 26.40 21.23
CA LYS A 63 5.87 26.81 21.95
C LYS A 63 6.13 28.31 21.92
N LYS A 64 5.70 29.03 20.88
CA LYS A 64 5.85 30.49 20.77
C LYS A 64 4.85 31.26 21.65
N GLU A 65 3.69 30.67 21.89
CA GLU A 65 2.63 31.25 22.73
C GLU A 65 2.83 30.93 24.23
N LEU A 66 3.64 29.92 24.54
CA LEU A 66 3.94 29.58 25.93
C LEU A 66 4.90 30.60 26.54
N PRO A 67 4.66 31.06 27.78
CA PRO A 67 5.60 31.91 28.48
C PRO A 67 6.92 31.17 28.66
N THR A 68 8.05 31.87 28.51
CA THR A 68 9.35 31.34 28.89
C THR A 68 9.28 31.00 30.38
N ALA A 69 9.51 29.74 30.73
CA ALA A 69 9.62 29.35 32.13
C ALA A 69 10.68 30.25 32.82
N PRO A 70 10.42 30.72 34.05
CA PRO A 70 11.30 31.64 34.77
C PRO A 70 12.72 31.10 34.96
#